data_AF-A0A6N8I516-F1
#
_entry.id   AF-A0A6N8I516-F1
#
_cell.length_a   1.000
_cell.length_b   1.000
_cell.length_c   1.000
_cell.angle_alpha   90.00
_cell.angle_beta   90.00
_cell.angle_gamma   90.00
#
_symmetry.space_group_name_H-M   'P 1'
#
loop_
_entity.id
_entity.type
_entity.pdbx_description
1 polymer ?
#
loop_
_entity_poly.entity_id
_entity_poly.type
_entity_poly.pdbx_seq_one_letter_code
_entity_poly.pdbx_strand_id
1 'polypeptide(L)'
;MRNIRMEKDIILYYGNPAGYVSGGKAVVDPLFESEELKAFLSRQKDIGEVKWTNGIYDRLVNGQRDTQELTLLKSCRVWQLKPESDIRMRFISLEDFGKSFGEPQMSDYQTVYDGEVETNDLEALYTKFNTAHPLGYVGHSLSMSDVLELYDENSSSFYYCDRFGFQKIGFAPPAQTQTMQL
;
A
#
# COMPACT_ATOMS: atom_id res chain seq x y z
N MET A 1 14.31 32.37 -1.67
CA MET A 1 13.55 31.10 -1.70
C MET A 1 14.45 30.00 -1.16
N ARG A 2 13.96 29.05 -0.35
CA ARG A 2 14.79 27.89 0.05
C ARG A 2 14.84 26.91 -1.12
N ASN A 3 16.04 26.57 -1.57
CA ASN A 3 16.28 25.69 -2.73
C ASN A 3 15.83 24.24 -2.47
N ILE A 4 15.93 23.81 -1.21
CA ILE A 4 15.49 22.48 -0.75
C ILE A 4 14.59 22.69 0.47
N ARG A 5 13.46 22.00 0.51
CA ARG A 5 12.50 22.07 1.62
C ARG A 5 11.73 20.77 1.78
N MET A 6 11.10 20.60 2.94
CA MET A 6 10.16 19.52 3.19
C MET A 6 8.73 20.08 3.24
N GLU A 7 7.80 19.39 2.57
CA GLU A 7 6.36 19.64 2.64
C GLU A 7 5.65 18.33 3.02
N LYS A 8 5.00 18.31 4.19
CA LYS A 8 4.58 17.06 4.86
C LYS A 8 5.79 16.13 4.98
N ASP A 9 5.71 14.95 4.36
CA ASP A 9 6.77 13.94 4.33
C ASP A 9 7.56 13.96 3.01
N ILE A 10 7.32 14.92 2.10
CA ILE A 10 7.97 14.97 0.79
C ILE A 10 9.14 15.95 0.79
N ILE A 11 10.27 15.51 0.22
CA ILE A 11 11.47 16.31 0.03
C ILE A 11 11.40 16.96 -1.36
N LEU A 12 11.35 18.29 -1.39
CA LEU A 12 11.33 19.08 -2.61
C LEU A 12 12.72 19.67 -2.89
N TYR A 13 13.27 19.33 -4.06
CA TYR A 13 14.52 19.87 -4.60
C TYR A 13 14.21 20.80 -5.77
N TYR A 14 14.42 22.10 -5.58
CA TYR A 14 14.05 23.15 -6.55
C TYR A 14 12.59 23.06 -7.03
N GLY A 15 11.69 22.65 -6.14
CA GLY A 15 10.26 22.47 -6.42
C GLY A 15 9.88 21.10 -7.01
N ASN A 16 10.84 20.24 -7.32
CA ASN A 16 10.58 18.88 -7.78
C ASN A 16 10.59 17.88 -6.61
N PRO A 17 9.69 16.88 -6.58
CA PRO A 17 9.65 15.87 -5.54
C PRO A 17 10.82 14.89 -5.67
N ALA A 18 11.91 15.15 -4.93
CA ALA A 18 13.14 14.36 -5.00
C ALA A 18 13.09 13.08 -4.16
N GLY A 19 12.23 13.04 -3.16
CA GLY A 19 12.14 11.92 -2.23
C GLY A 19 11.07 12.12 -1.17
N TYR A 20 11.02 11.20 -0.21
CA TYR A 20 10.15 11.30 0.96
C TYR A 20 10.87 10.85 2.23
N VAL A 21 10.32 11.21 3.38
CA VAL A 21 10.76 10.77 4.71
C VAL A 21 9.70 9.86 5.29
N SER A 22 10.10 8.69 5.79
CA SER A 22 9.18 7.70 6.35
C SER A 22 9.90 6.97 7.49
N GLY A 23 9.31 6.97 8.69
CA GLY A 23 9.89 6.23 9.83
C GLY A 23 11.30 6.68 10.23
N GLY A 24 11.62 7.96 10.01
CA GLY A 24 12.95 8.53 10.25
C GLY A 24 14.01 8.18 9.20
N LYS A 25 13.59 7.66 8.05
CA LYS A 25 14.45 7.36 6.90
C LYS A 25 14.05 8.22 5.72
N ALA A 26 15.01 8.86 5.07
CA ALA A 26 14.80 9.52 3.81
C ALA A 26 15.03 8.54 2.66
N VAL A 27 14.05 8.41 1.76
CA VAL A 27 14.17 7.65 0.53
C VAL A 27 14.16 8.65 -0.63
N VAL A 28 15.26 8.73 -1.36
CA VAL A 28 15.51 9.80 -2.33
C VAL A 28 15.92 9.20 -3.67
N ASP A 29 15.44 9.79 -4.76
CA ASP A 29 15.84 9.37 -6.10
C ASP A 29 17.30 9.80 -6.39
N PRO A 30 18.19 8.88 -6.83
CA PRO A 30 19.55 9.20 -7.25
C PRO A 30 19.62 10.31 -8.31
N LEU A 31 18.56 10.54 -9.08
CA LEU A 31 18.45 11.65 -10.04
C LEU A 31 18.74 13.03 -9.40
N PHE A 32 18.46 13.17 -8.10
CA PHE A 32 18.67 14.42 -7.35
C PHE A 32 19.91 14.37 -6.44
N GLU A 33 20.77 13.35 -6.57
CA GLU A 33 21.93 13.22 -5.71
C GLU A 33 22.91 14.39 -5.92
N SER A 34 22.99 15.25 -4.90
CA SER A 34 23.91 16.38 -4.87
C SER A 34 24.45 16.61 -3.46
N GLU A 35 25.61 17.24 -3.35
CA GLU A 35 26.20 17.60 -2.05
C GLU A 35 25.30 18.56 -1.26
N GLU A 36 24.55 19.43 -1.95
CA GLU A 36 23.56 20.31 -1.31
C GLU A 36 22.43 19.49 -0.67
N LEU A 37 21.90 18.49 -1.38
CA LEU A 37 20.83 17.64 -0.86
C LEU A 37 21.31 16.75 0.28
N LYS A 38 22.51 16.15 0.16
CA LYS A 38 23.13 15.38 1.25
C LYS A 38 23.28 16.21 2.52
N ALA A 39 23.81 17.43 2.40
CA ALA A 39 23.97 18.35 3.52
C ALA A 39 22.62 18.83 4.10
N PHE A 40 21.59 18.97 3.27
CA PHE A 40 20.24 19.28 3.73
C PHE A 40 19.67 18.14 4.58
N LEU A 41 19.76 16.90 4.11
CA LEU A 41 19.24 15.71 4.80
C LEU A 41 19.98 15.46 6.12
N SER A 42 21.31 15.60 6.13
CA SER A 42 22.12 15.38 7.35
C SER A 42 21.85 16.40 8.46
N ARG A 43 21.21 17.54 8.15
CA ARG A 43 20.82 18.56 9.14
C ARG A 43 19.46 18.30 9.77
N GLN A 44 18.65 17.40 9.19
CA GLN A 44 17.34 17.07 9.75
C GLN A 44 17.53 16.11 10.91
N LYS A 45 17.04 16.49 12.10
CA LYS A 45 17.19 15.68 13.32
C LYS A 45 16.35 14.41 13.28
N ASP A 46 15.28 14.42 12.48
CA ASP A 46 14.32 13.33 12.40
C ASP A 46 14.74 12.28 11.35
N ILE A 47 15.87 12.47 10.65
CA ILE A 47 16.38 11.54 9.63
C ILE A 47 17.63 10.84 10.18
N GLY A 48 17.50 9.56 10.49
CA GLY A 48 18.62 8.70 10.92
C GLY A 48 19.32 7.96 9.77
N GLU A 49 18.62 7.76 8.65
CA GLU A 49 19.12 7.01 7.49
C GLU A 49 18.71 7.68 6.18
N VAL A 50 19.59 7.67 5.17
CA VAL A 50 19.29 8.09 3.79
C VAL A 50 19.50 6.91 2.86
N LYS A 51 18.46 6.53 2.12
CA LYS A 51 18.46 5.46 1.11
C LYS A 51 18.20 6.04 -0.27
N TRP A 52 19.16 5.86 -1.16
CA TRP A 52 19.03 6.23 -2.57
C TRP A 52 18.35 5.11 -3.35
N THR A 53 17.17 5.36 -3.92
CA THR A 53 16.36 4.36 -4.61
C THR A 53 15.87 4.90 -5.95
N ASN A 54 16.10 4.16 -7.04
CA ASN A 54 15.66 4.58 -8.37
C ASN A 54 14.12 4.56 -8.49
N GLY A 55 13.57 5.48 -9.29
CA GLY A 55 12.14 5.51 -9.65
C GLY A 55 11.24 6.18 -8.61
N ILE A 56 11.83 6.75 -7.55
CA ILE A 56 11.09 7.48 -6.51
C ILE A 56 10.47 8.74 -7.10
N TYR A 57 11.19 9.43 -7.99
CA TYR A 57 10.65 10.60 -8.69
C TYR A 57 9.38 10.25 -9.46
N ASP A 58 9.45 9.21 -10.29
CA ASP A 58 8.32 8.76 -11.11
C ASP A 58 7.14 8.36 -10.23
N ARG A 59 7.38 7.67 -9.11
CA ARG A 59 6.34 7.30 -8.15
C ARG A 59 5.67 8.51 -7.53
N LEU A 60 6.46 9.51 -7.12
CA LEU A 60 5.94 10.73 -6.50
C LEU A 60 5.14 11.59 -7.49
N VAL A 61 5.58 11.68 -8.74
CA VAL A 61 4.88 12.44 -9.79
C VAL A 61 3.62 11.71 -10.26
N ASN A 62 3.66 10.38 -10.41
CA ASN A 62 2.49 9.62 -10.85
C ASN A 62 1.41 9.51 -9.77
N GLY A 63 1.79 9.54 -8.49
CA GLY A 63 0.85 9.64 -7.36
C GLY A 63 0.08 10.96 -7.29
N GLN A 64 0.41 11.96 -8.11
CA GLN A 64 -0.27 13.26 -8.15
C GLN A 64 -1.58 13.27 -8.96
N ARG A 65 -1.89 12.21 -9.71
CA ARG A 65 -2.88 12.28 -10.80
C ARG A 65 -4.34 12.52 -10.36
N ASP A 66 -4.70 12.24 -9.11
CA ASP A 66 -6.12 12.25 -8.70
C ASP A 66 -6.52 13.33 -7.69
N THR A 67 -5.59 13.96 -6.93
CA THR A 67 -5.99 14.87 -5.82
C THR A 67 -5.19 16.17 -5.66
N GLN A 68 -4.25 16.52 -6.56
CA GLN A 68 -3.33 17.66 -6.39
C GLN A 68 -2.46 17.61 -5.10
N GLU A 69 -2.64 16.60 -4.25
CA GLU A 69 -1.77 16.33 -3.12
C GLU A 69 -0.66 15.36 -3.55
N LEU A 70 0.58 15.68 -3.16
CA LEU A 70 1.71 14.76 -3.28
C LEU A 70 1.48 13.57 -2.34
N THR A 71 0.84 12.52 -2.83
CA THR A 71 0.72 11.24 -2.11
C THR A 71 1.66 10.22 -2.74
N LEU A 72 2.45 9.54 -1.90
CA LEU A 72 3.32 8.48 -2.37
C LEU A 72 2.47 7.30 -2.86
N LEU A 73 2.77 6.80 -4.06
CA LEU A 73 2.17 5.56 -4.54
C LEU A 73 2.55 4.42 -3.59
N LYS A 74 1.55 3.67 -3.15
CA LYS A 74 1.72 2.46 -2.34
C LYS A 74 1.98 1.26 -3.25
N SER A 75 2.53 0.20 -2.67
CA SER A 75 2.48 -1.13 -3.29
C SER A 75 1.12 -1.75 -3.01
N CYS A 76 0.71 -2.70 -3.86
CA CYS A 76 -0.55 -3.40 -3.73
C CYS A 76 -0.33 -4.90 -3.62
N ARG A 77 -1.05 -5.51 -2.69
CA ARG A 77 -1.17 -6.96 -2.57
C ARG A 77 -2.63 -7.38 -2.71
N VAL A 78 -2.87 -8.45 -3.46
CA VAL A 78 -4.22 -8.99 -3.69
C VAL A 78 -4.35 -10.29 -2.92
N TRP A 79 -5.38 -10.35 -2.07
CA TRP A 79 -5.70 -11.48 -1.22
C TRP A 79 -6.98 -12.14 -1.69
N GLN A 80 -6.91 -13.45 -1.95
CA GLN A 80 -8.07 -14.26 -2.32
C GLN A 80 -8.23 -15.42 -1.36
N LEU A 81 -9.48 -15.83 -1.12
CA LEU A 81 -9.76 -16.98 -0.27
C LEU A 81 -9.08 -18.24 -0.79
N LYS A 82 -8.38 -18.97 0.10
CA LYS A 82 -7.70 -20.24 -0.22
C LYS A 82 -8.69 -21.26 -0.78
N PRO A 83 -8.27 -22.18 -1.66
CA PRO A 83 -9.14 -23.24 -2.17
C PRO A 83 -9.82 -24.06 -1.06
N GLU A 84 -9.15 -24.21 0.08
CA GLU A 84 -9.61 -24.98 1.24
C GLU A 84 -10.55 -24.20 2.19
N SER A 85 -10.72 -22.89 1.98
CA SER A 85 -11.64 -22.08 2.78
C SER A 85 -13.10 -22.54 2.57
N ASP A 86 -13.99 -22.23 3.51
CA ASP A 86 -15.40 -22.53 3.33
C ASP A 86 -15.94 -21.83 2.07
N ILE A 87 -16.52 -22.60 1.15
CA ILE A 87 -17.02 -22.10 -0.12
C ILE A 87 -18.10 -21.02 0.05
N ARG A 88 -18.82 -21.04 1.19
CA ARG A 88 -19.88 -20.07 1.51
C ARG A 88 -19.33 -18.68 1.83
N MET A 89 -18.02 -18.54 2.05
CA MET A 89 -17.35 -17.25 2.25
C MET A 89 -17.12 -16.49 0.94
N ARG A 90 -17.30 -17.13 -0.22
CA ARG A 90 -17.02 -16.56 -1.55
C ARG A 90 -18.22 -15.78 -2.08
N PHE A 91 -17.95 -14.67 -2.75
CA PHE A 91 -18.96 -13.85 -3.43
C PHE A 91 -20.07 -13.29 -2.52
N ILE A 92 -19.74 -12.97 -1.27
CA ILE A 92 -20.70 -12.41 -0.30
C ILE A 92 -20.28 -11.01 0.14
N SER A 93 -21.24 -10.22 0.62
CA SER A 93 -20.95 -8.89 1.16
C SER A 93 -20.18 -9.01 2.48
N LEU A 94 -19.48 -7.96 2.90
CA LEU A 94 -18.82 -7.95 4.21
C LEU A 94 -19.85 -8.12 5.35
N GLU A 95 -21.06 -7.58 5.16
CA GLU A 95 -22.17 -7.72 6.10
C GLU A 95 -22.61 -9.19 6.26
N ASP A 96 -22.82 -9.90 5.15
CA ASP A 96 -23.24 -11.30 5.17
C ASP A 96 -22.13 -12.23 5.68
N PHE A 97 -20.88 -11.87 5.36
CA PHE A 97 -19.69 -12.52 5.92
C PHE A 97 -19.69 -12.38 7.44
N GLY A 98 -19.86 -11.15 7.96
CA GLY A 98 -19.97 -10.83 9.38
C GLY A 98 -21.01 -11.67 10.12
N LYS A 99 -22.21 -11.80 9.54
CA LYS A 99 -23.33 -12.55 10.14
C LYS A 99 -23.06 -14.05 10.24
N SER A 100 -22.30 -14.61 9.30
CA SER A 100 -22.15 -16.07 9.13
C SER A 100 -20.83 -16.60 9.67
N PHE A 101 -19.76 -15.80 9.61
CA PHE A 101 -18.38 -16.22 9.87
C PHE A 101 -17.63 -15.28 10.82
N GLY A 102 -18.20 -14.12 11.18
CA GLY A 102 -17.48 -13.07 11.91
C GLY A 102 -16.61 -12.20 11.00
N GLU A 103 -15.51 -11.65 11.50
CA GLU A 103 -14.62 -10.83 10.67
C GLU A 103 -13.72 -11.67 9.75
N PRO A 104 -13.40 -11.22 8.53
CA PRO A 104 -12.44 -11.90 7.66
C PRO A 104 -11.09 -12.12 8.35
N GLN A 105 -10.60 -13.36 8.36
CA GLN A 105 -9.32 -13.71 8.97
C GLN A 105 -8.25 -13.93 7.91
N MET A 106 -7.08 -13.32 8.08
CA MET A 106 -5.97 -13.44 7.12
C MET A 106 -5.52 -14.89 6.88
N SER A 107 -5.74 -15.78 7.85
CA SER A 107 -5.48 -17.23 7.73
C SER A 107 -6.28 -17.91 6.63
N ASP A 108 -7.43 -17.37 6.25
CA ASP A 108 -8.33 -17.94 5.23
C ASP A 108 -7.94 -17.49 3.81
N TYR A 109 -7.02 -16.54 3.70
CA TYR A 109 -6.59 -15.93 2.44
C TYR A 109 -5.19 -16.37 2.02
N GLN A 110 -4.96 -16.34 0.71
CA GLN A 110 -3.64 -16.45 0.09
C GLN A 110 -3.37 -15.19 -0.73
N THR A 111 -2.10 -14.83 -0.83
CA THR A 111 -1.64 -13.78 -1.73
C THR A 111 -1.57 -14.31 -3.16
N VAL A 112 -2.21 -13.60 -4.10
CA VAL A 112 -2.19 -13.96 -5.54
C VAL A 112 -1.48 -12.93 -6.40
N TYR A 113 -1.15 -11.78 -5.83
CA TYR A 113 -0.31 -10.75 -6.43
C TYR A 113 0.33 -9.91 -5.33
N ASP A 114 1.57 -9.52 -5.52
CA ASP A 114 2.29 -8.59 -4.65
C ASP A 114 3.27 -7.75 -5.49
N GLY A 115 3.05 -6.44 -5.56
CA GLY A 115 3.93 -5.58 -6.35
C GLY A 115 3.56 -4.10 -6.35
N GLU A 116 4.38 -3.32 -7.05
CA GLU A 116 4.14 -1.89 -7.24
C GLU A 116 2.93 -1.65 -8.14
N VAL A 117 2.22 -0.54 -7.89
CA VAL A 117 1.08 -0.10 -8.69
C VAL A 117 1.17 1.38 -9.00
N GLU A 118 0.50 1.79 -10.06
CA GLU A 118 0.59 3.13 -10.65
C GLU A 118 -0.44 4.10 -10.06
N THR A 119 -1.30 3.62 -9.15
CA THR A 119 -2.34 4.41 -8.49
C THR A 119 -2.67 3.84 -7.10
N ASN A 120 -3.15 4.72 -6.21
CA ASN A 120 -3.73 4.36 -4.92
C ASN A 120 -5.27 4.29 -4.99
N ASP A 121 -5.88 4.60 -6.13
CA ASP A 121 -7.33 4.57 -6.31
C ASP A 121 -7.85 3.14 -6.43
N LEU A 122 -8.78 2.76 -5.54
CA LEU A 122 -9.26 1.38 -5.45
C LEU A 122 -10.08 0.96 -6.67
N GLU A 123 -10.80 1.87 -7.32
CA GLU A 123 -11.62 1.56 -8.51
C GLU A 123 -10.75 1.38 -9.76
N ALA A 124 -9.70 2.18 -9.90
CA ALA A 124 -8.69 2.01 -10.94
C ALA A 124 -7.93 0.69 -10.76
N LEU A 125 -7.58 0.34 -9.52
CA LEU A 125 -6.99 -0.97 -9.20
C LEU A 125 -7.95 -2.11 -9.51
N TYR A 126 -9.23 -1.99 -9.12
CA TYR A 126 -10.26 -2.96 -9.47
C TYR A 126 -10.33 -3.19 -10.98
N THR A 127 -10.33 -2.10 -11.75
CA THR A 127 -10.32 -2.15 -13.22
C THR A 127 -9.08 -2.86 -13.75
N LYS A 128 -7.89 -2.53 -13.24
CA LYS A 128 -6.61 -3.14 -13.64
C LYS A 128 -6.64 -4.65 -13.45
N PHE A 129 -6.96 -5.11 -12.24
CA PHE A 129 -6.96 -6.53 -11.90
C PHE A 129 -8.12 -7.34 -12.51
N ASN A 130 -9.07 -6.68 -13.19
CA ASN A 130 -10.12 -7.37 -13.97
C ASN A 130 -9.86 -7.37 -15.48
N THR A 131 -9.15 -6.39 -16.02
CA THR A 131 -9.02 -6.18 -17.47
C THR A 131 -7.65 -6.52 -18.03
N ALA A 132 -6.58 -6.30 -17.25
CA ALA A 132 -5.20 -6.49 -17.67
C ALA A 132 -4.36 -6.92 -16.48
N HIS A 133 -4.38 -8.23 -16.18
CA HIS A 133 -3.64 -8.79 -15.06
C HIS A 133 -2.15 -8.41 -15.16
N PRO A 134 -1.55 -7.81 -14.11
CA PRO A 134 -0.14 -7.52 -14.10
C PRO A 134 0.70 -8.80 -14.07
N LEU A 135 1.98 -8.67 -14.46
CA LEU A 135 2.93 -9.78 -14.40
C LEU A 135 3.00 -10.33 -12.96
N GLY A 136 2.92 -11.66 -12.82
CA GLY A 136 2.96 -12.33 -11.52
C GLY A 136 1.59 -12.48 -10.83
N TYR A 137 0.50 -11.99 -11.42
CA TYR A 137 -0.85 -12.24 -10.93
C TYR A 137 -1.27 -13.69 -11.23
N VAL A 138 -1.49 -14.51 -10.19
CA VAL A 138 -1.78 -15.95 -10.31
C VAL A 138 -3.21 -16.34 -9.89
N GLY A 139 -4.02 -15.36 -9.51
CA GLY A 139 -5.39 -15.55 -9.01
C GLY A 139 -6.46 -15.44 -10.08
N HIS A 140 -7.73 -15.46 -9.64
CA HIS A 140 -8.86 -15.07 -10.48
C HIS A 140 -9.00 -13.55 -10.54
N SER A 141 -9.78 -13.03 -11.49
CA SER A 141 -10.14 -11.61 -11.52
C SER A 141 -10.84 -11.19 -10.21
N LEU A 142 -10.63 -9.95 -9.78
CA LEU A 142 -11.17 -9.45 -8.51
C LEU A 142 -12.68 -9.61 -8.41
N SER A 143 -13.13 -10.07 -7.26
CA SER A 143 -14.54 -10.31 -6.98
C SER A 143 -14.89 -10.09 -5.52
N MET A 144 -16.18 -10.10 -5.20
CA MET A 144 -16.64 -10.04 -3.81
C MET A 144 -15.96 -11.10 -2.94
N SER A 145 -15.59 -10.70 -1.72
CA SER A 145 -14.78 -11.46 -0.77
C SER A 145 -13.27 -11.39 -0.96
N ASP A 146 -12.76 -10.88 -2.08
CA ASP A 146 -11.33 -10.59 -2.23
C ASP A 146 -10.95 -9.33 -1.44
N VAL A 147 -9.67 -9.20 -1.09
CA VAL A 147 -9.16 -8.06 -0.33
C VAL A 147 -7.98 -7.42 -1.05
N LEU A 148 -8.04 -6.12 -1.27
CA LEU A 148 -6.91 -5.30 -1.67
C LEU A 148 -6.18 -4.79 -0.44
N GLU A 149 -4.87 -4.96 -0.41
CA GLU A 149 -3.98 -4.32 0.56
C GLU A 149 -3.19 -3.24 -0.15
N LEU A 150 -3.24 -2.01 0.35
CA LEU A 150 -2.33 -0.94 -0.02
C LEU A 150 -1.33 -0.72 1.12
N TYR A 151 -0.05 -0.91 0.82
CA TYR A 151 1.01 -0.90 1.83
C TYR A 151 2.27 -0.14 1.40
N ASP A 152 3.00 0.32 2.40
CA ASP A 152 4.35 0.90 2.31
C ASP A 152 5.21 0.32 3.45
N GLU A 153 6.45 0.81 3.64
CA GLU A 153 7.35 0.31 4.69
C GLU A 153 6.77 0.49 6.12
N ASN A 154 5.82 1.41 6.33
CA ASN A 154 5.33 1.79 7.66
C ASN A 154 3.86 1.43 7.91
N SER A 155 3.06 1.28 6.87
CA SER A 155 1.61 1.14 6.99
C SER A 155 1.03 0.17 5.99
N SER A 156 -0.05 -0.49 6.41
CA SER A 156 -0.88 -1.32 5.55
C SER A 156 -2.35 -1.01 5.82
N SER A 157 -3.14 -1.01 4.76
CA SER A 157 -4.58 -0.79 4.79
C SER A 157 -5.29 -1.78 3.89
N PHE A 158 -6.31 -2.43 4.42
CA PHE A 158 -7.03 -3.54 3.78
C PHE A 158 -8.43 -3.12 3.38
N TYR A 159 -8.84 -3.55 2.20
CA TYR A 159 -10.06 -3.14 1.54
C TYR A 159 -10.77 -4.36 0.96
N TYR A 160 -11.84 -4.78 1.62
CA TYR A 160 -12.71 -5.86 1.17
C TYR A 160 -13.49 -5.41 -0.06
N CYS A 161 -13.41 -6.19 -1.15
CA CYS A 161 -14.25 -6.00 -2.32
C CYS A 161 -15.68 -6.39 -1.95
N ASP A 162 -16.59 -5.42 -1.90
CA ASP A 162 -17.98 -5.63 -1.52
C ASP A 162 -18.89 -5.51 -2.75
N ARG A 163 -20.20 -5.58 -2.54
CA ARG A 163 -21.23 -5.44 -3.57
C ARG A 163 -21.12 -4.13 -4.34
N PHE A 164 -20.70 -3.06 -3.65
CA PHE A 164 -20.47 -1.76 -4.23
C PHE A 164 -19.16 -1.19 -3.70
N GLY A 165 -18.15 -1.14 -4.57
CA GLY A 165 -16.81 -0.65 -4.24
C GLY A 165 -16.16 -1.46 -3.12
N PHE A 166 -15.47 -0.76 -2.23
CA PHE A 166 -14.63 -1.36 -1.20
C PHE A 166 -15.00 -0.92 0.21
N GLN A 167 -14.97 -1.85 1.15
CA GLN A 167 -15.07 -1.57 2.58
C GLN A 167 -13.73 -1.75 3.27
N LYS A 168 -13.29 -0.76 4.05
CA LYS A 168 -12.05 -0.86 4.82
C LYS A 168 -12.25 -1.86 5.96
N ILE A 169 -11.34 -2.83 6.06
CA ILE A 169 -11.33 -3.84 7.13
C ILE A 169 -10.01 -3.80 7.91
N GLY A 170 -10.02 -4.37 9.11
CA GLY A 170 -8.81 -4.82 9.77
C GLY A 170 -8.69 -6.32 9.61
N PHE A 171 -7.54 -6.82 9.15
CA PHE A 171 -7.19 -8.20 9.47
C PHE A 171 -6.82 -8.22 10.95
N ALA A 172 -7.63 -8.87 11.78
CA ALA A 172 -7.28 -9.06 13.17
C ALA A 172 -5.89 -9.73 13.25
N PRO A 173 -4.96 -9.22 14.06
CA PRO A 173 -3.77 -10.01 14.39
C PRO A 173 -4.26 -11.34 14.96
N PRO A 174 -3.62 -12.48 14.64
CA PRO A 174 -4.00 -13.75 15.23
C PRO A 174 -4.03 -13.58 16.75
N ALA A 175 -5.18 -13.90 17.36
CA ALA A 175 -5.34 -13.82 18.80
C ALA A 175 -4.17 -14.57 19.44
N GLN A 176 -3.33 -13.85 20.20
CA GLN A 176 -2.26 -14.48 20.97
C GLN A 176 -2.93 -15.51 21.87
N THR A 177 -2.77 -16.79 21.53
CA THR A 177 -3.25 -17.88 22.35
C THR A 177 -2.46 -17.79 23.65
N GLN A 178 -3.06 -17.25 24.71
CA GLN A 178 -2.56 -17.42 26.06
C GLN A 178 -2.55 -18.91 26.33
N THR A 179 -1.41 -19.55 26.17
CA THR A 179 -1.12 -20.85 26.77
C THR A 179 -1.26 -20.68 28.28
N MET A 180 -2.44 -20.98 28.81
CA MET A 180 -2.60 -21.30 30.22
C MET A 180 -1.86 -22.61 30.45
N GLN A 181 -0.66 -22.50 31.02
CA GLN A 181 -0.01 -23.63 31.66
C GLN A 181 -0.77 -23.93 32.96
N LEU A 182 -1.36 -25.12 33.03
CA LEU A 182 -1.70 -25.79 34.28
C LEU A 182 -0.61 -26.82 34.59
#